data_AF-A0AAD6WU63-F1
#
_entry.id   AF-A0AAD6WU63-F1
#
_cell.length_a   1.000
_cell.length_b   1.000
_cell.length_c   1.000
_cell.angle_alpha   90.00
_cell.angle_beta   90.00
_cell.angle_gamma   90.00
#
_symmetry.space_group_name_H-M   'P 1'
#
loop_
_entity.id
_entity.type
_entity.pdbx_description
1 polymer ?
#
loop_
_entity_poly.entity_id
_entity_poly.type
_entity_poly.pdbx_seq_one_letter_code
_entity_poly.pdbx_strand_id
1 'polypeptide(L)'
;MAVILMVLHAGSCTNTVSGPRSQNSINGRLPENHCGPLTGPRHRSPRAHSVSKTLSRKPSSIIAQLRTDASPLNAYRHNIGAIGSPRCEACGAANETRAHYVLECPRWEPYRQPLHVACRKVGLFGSIHLSPILSNPKLLGPLAGFVEATKRFD
;
A
#
# COMPACT_ATOMS: atom_id res chain seq x y z
N MET A 1 37.96 -38.37 -27.75
CA MET A 1 37.85 -39.14 -26.50
C MET A 1 36.60 -38.66 -25.77
N ALA A 2 35.60 -39.56 -25.65
CA ALA A 2 34.28 -39.45 -24.98
C ALA A 2 33.43 -38.21 -25.35
N VAL A 3 32.43 -38.21 -26.24
CA VAL A 3 31.23 -39.04 -26.42
C VAL A 3 30.60 -39.60 -25.14
N ILE A 4 29.65 -38.85 -24.56
CA ILE A 4 28.51 -39.41 -23.83
C ILE A 4 27.24 -38.72 -24.33
N LEU A 5 26.61 -39.41 -25.28
CA LEU A 5 25.17 -39.42 -25.55
C LEU A 5 24.48 -40.04 -24.34
N MET A 6 23.34 -39.50 -23.86
CA MET A 6 22.17 -40.24 -23.33
C MET A 6 21.07 -39.22 -22.98
N VAL A 7 20.06 -39.03 -23.83
CA VAL A 7 18.76 -39.73 -23.89
C VAL A 7 17.64 -38.82 -23.39
N LEU A 8 16.82 -38.44 -24.38
CA LEU A 8 15.48 -37.89 -24.32
C LEU A 8 14.58 -38.61 -23.30
N HIS A 9 13.82 -37.86 -22.50
CA HIS A 9 12.50 -38.31 -22.05
C HIS A 9 11.46 -37.24 -22.35
N ALA A 10 10.55 -37.62 -23.24
CA ALA A 10 9.28 -36.97 -23.50
C ALA A 10 8.33 -37.16 -22.32
N GLY A 11 7.43 -36.20 -22.12
CA GLY A 11 6.39 -36.27 -21.09
C GLY A 11 5.40 -35.12 -21.17
N SER A 12 4.67 -35.03 -22.29
CA SER A 12 3.45 -34.23 -22.39
C SER A 12 2.37 -34.79 -21.47
N CYS A 13 1.79 -33.95 -20.62
CA CYS A 13 0.48 -34.21 -20.02
C CYS A 13 -0.38 -32.95 -20.17
N THR A 14 -1.10 -32.88 -21.28
CA THR A 14 -2.26 -32.01 -21.49
C THR A 14 -3.40 -32.50 -20.59
N ASN A 15 -4.03 -31.61 -19.83
CA ASN A 15 -5.34 -31.88 -19.23
C ASN A 15 -6.33 -30.81 -19.70
N THR A 16 -6.98 -31.14 -20.82
CA THR A 16 -8.30 -30.65 -21.20
C THR A 16 -9.35 -31.41 -20.40
N VAL A 17 -10.16 -30.72 -19.61
CA VAL A 17 -11.47 -31.24 -19.18
C VAL A 17 -12.51 -30.22 -19.59
N SER A 18 -13.31 -30.63 -20.57
CA SER A 18 -14.51 -29.95 -21.04
C SER A 18 -15.74 -30.57 -20.38
N GLY A 19 -16.63 -29.71 -19.88
CA GLY A 19 -18.09 -29.95 -19.79
C GLY A 19 -18.69 -30.13 -18.38
N PRO A 20 -20.03 -29.99 -18.20
CA PRO A 20 -21.05 -29.45 -19.10
C PRO A 20 -21.80 -28.23 -18.55
N ARG A 21 -22.42 -27.53 -19.50
CA ARG A 21 -23.45 -26.49 -19.36
C ARG A 21 -24.69 -27.06 -18.65
N SER A 22 -25.07 -26.50 -17.51
CA SER A 22 -26.38 -26.74 -16.88
C SER A 22 -27.18 -25.46 -16.90
N GLN A 23 -28.22 -25.46 -17.73
CA GLN A 23 -29.29 -24.48 -17.69
C GLN A 23 -30.14 -24.76 -16.45
N ASN A 24 -30.32 -23.76 -15.58
CA ASN A 24 -31.51 -23.76 -14.74
C ASN A 24 -32.17 -22.38 -14.75
N SER A 25 -33.27 -22.35 -15.50
CA SER A 25 -34.28 -21.30 -15.53
C SER A 25 -35.16 -21.48 -14.30
N ILE A 26 -35.03 -20.59 -13.32
CA ILE A 26 -36.04 -20.43 -12.26
C ILE A 26 -36.44 -18.96 -12.21
N ASN A 27 -37.66 -18.73 -12.69
CA ASN A 27 -38.41 -17.50 -12.52
C ASN A 27 -38.54 -17.18 -11.03
N GLY A 28 -37.74 -16.22 -10.56
CA GLY A 28 -37.88 -15.59 -9.27
C GLY A 28 -37.90 -14.09 -9.47
N ARG A 29 -39.10 -13.52 -9.52
CA ARG A 29 -39.38 -12.08 -9.52
C ARG A 29 -38.65 -11.45 -8.32
N LEU A 30 -37.54 -10.75 -8.58
CA LEU A 30 -36.87 -9.92 -7.58
C LEU A 30 -37.81 -8.73 -7.28
N PRO A 31 -38.14 -8.44 -6.00
CA PRO A 31 -38.87 -7.23 -5.67
C PRO A 31 -38.01 -6.03 -6.05
N GLU A 32 -38.65 -5.02 -6.64
CA GLU A 32 -38.03 -3.78 -7.09
C GLU A 32 -37.31 -3.09 -5.93
N ASN A 33 -36.01 -3.32 -5.82
CA ASN A 33 -35.13 -2.57 -4.95
C ASN A 33 -35.00 -1.15 -5.50
N HIS A 34 -35.96 -0.31 -5.10
CA HIS A 34 -35.96 1.13 -5.27
C HIS A 34 -34.59 1.70 -4.89
N CYS A 35 -33.90 2.27 -5.88
CA CYS A 35 -32.75 3.12 -5.65
C CYS A 35 -33.27 4.47 -5.12
N GLY A 36 -33.45 4.57 -3.81
CA GLY A 36 -33.63 5.86 -3.15
C GLY A 36 -32.32 6.65 -3.21
N PRO A 37 -32.36 7.99 -3.34
CA PRO A 37 -31.15 8.79 -3.32
C PRO A 37 -30.43 8.61 -1.98
N LEU A 38 -29.12 8.37 -2.03
CA LEU A 38 -28.24 8.28 -0.87
C LEU A 38 -28.11 9.66 -0.19
N THR A 39 -29.17 10.13 0.45
CA THR A 39 -29.19 11.31 1.32
C THR A 39 -29.23 10.88 2.78
N GLY A 40 -28.49 9.82 3.14
CA GLY A 40 -28.22 9.51 4.53
C GLY A 40 -27.24 10.55 5.11
N PRO A 41 -27.43 11.03 6.35
CA PRO A 41 -26.43 11.85 7.01
C PRO A 41 -25.10 11.08 7.04
N ARG A 42 -24.00 11.75 6.69
CA ARG A 42 -22.64 11.20 6.82
C ARG A 42 -22.47 10.71 8.26
N HIS A 43 -22.55 9.40 8.47
CA HIS A 43 -22.18 8.77 9.73
C HIS A 43 -20.68 9.00 9.91
N ARG A 44 -20.34 10.04 10.68
CA ARG A 44 -18.98 10.24 11.18
C ARG A 44 -18.71 9.06 12.10
N SER A 45 -17.94 8.08 11.61
CA SER A 45 -17.43 6.98 12.43
C SER A 45 -16.86 7.54 13.74
N PRO A 46 -17.15 6.93 14.91
CA PRO A 46 -16.60 7.34 16.19
C PRO A 46 -15.08 7.45 16.08
N ARG A 47 -14.58 8.63 16.43
CA ARG A 47 -13.19 9.06 16.23
C ARG A 47 -12.24 7.99 16.74
N ALA A 48 -11.40 7.46 15.85
CA ALA A 48 -10.13 6.87 16.25
C ALA A 48 -9.45 7.86 17.20
N HIS A 49 -9.09 7.41 18.42
CA HIS A 49 -8.41 8.24 19.42
C HIS A 49 -7.27 9.01 18.76
N SER A 50 -7.45 10.33 18.65
CA SER A 50 -6.56 11.21 17.89
C SER A 50 -5.23 11.32 18.61
N VAL A 51 -4.27 10.49 18.21
CA VAL A 51 -2.84 10.63 18.49
C VAL A 51 -2.28 11.82 17.69
N SER A 52 -2.91 12.98 17.79
CA SER A 52 -2.60 14.17 16.97
C SER A 52 -2.82 15.44 17.77
N LYS A 53 -2.38 15.49 19.03
CA LYS A 53 -2.50 16.73 19.81
C LYS A 53 -1.45 17.79 19.44
N THR A 54 -0.44 17.47 18.63
CA THR A 54 0.68 18.39 18.34
C THR A 54 1.24 18.36 16.90
N LEU A 55 0.58 17.69 15.94
CA LEU A 55 1.09 17.60 14.56
C LEU A 55 0.36 18.57 13.64
N SER A 56 1.08 19.16 12.68
CA SER A 56 0.49 19.97 11.61
C SER A 56 -0.56 19.15 10.83
N ARG A 57 -1.59 19.82 10.31
CA ARG A 57 -2.72 19.15 9.63
C ARG A 57 -2.28 18.34 8.41
N LYS A 58 -1.34 18.88 7.62
CA LYS A 58 -0.86 18.28 6.36
C LYS A 58 -0.13 16.95 6.58
N PRO A 59 0.96 16.86 7.37
CA PRO A 59 1.63 15.58 7.62
C PRO A 59 0.71 14.58 8.31
N SER A 60 -0.20 15.03 9.20
CA SER A 60 -1.18 14.15 9.83
C SER A 60 -2.10 13.48 8.80
N SER A 61 -2.57 14.24 7.81
CA SER A 61 -3.40 13.71 6.72
C SER A 61 -2.62 12.72 5.84
N ILE A 62 -1.38 13.05 5.49
CA ILE A 62 -0.50 12.16 4.71
C ILE A 62 -0.24 10.87 5.47
N ILE A 63 0.10 10.94 6.76
CA ILE A 63 0.31 9.74 7.60
C ILE A 63 -0.97 8.90 7.67
N ALA A 64 -2.14 9.52 7.80
CA ALA A 64 -3.41 8.79 7.77
C ALA A 64 -3.61 8.06 6.43
N GLN A 65 -3.27 8.69 5.31
CA GLN A 65 -3.31 8.07 3.98
C GLN A 65 -2.23 6.99 3.81
N LEU A 66 -1.06 7.11 4.43
CA LEU A 66 -0.04 6.06 4.42
C LEU A 66 -0.48 4.85 5.25
N ARG A 67 -1.23 5.07 6.33
CA ARG A 67 -1.79 3.98 7.15
C ARG A 67 -2.88 3.20 6.42
N THR A 68 -3.64 3.86 5.55
CA THR A 68 -4.60 3.20 4.67
C THR A 68 -3.91 2.81 3.37
N ASP A 69 -4.50 1.92 2.59
CA ASP A 69 -3.95 1.63 1.26
C ASP A 69 -4.19 2.80 0.28
N ALA A 70 -4.96 3.81 0.66
CA ALA A 70 -5.23 5.02 -0.12
C ALA A 70 -4.10 6.06 -0.06
N SER A 71 -2.87 5.61 -0.28
CA SER A 71 -1.67 6.44 -0.14
C SER A 71 -1.49 7.42 -1.31
N PRO A 72 -0.91 8.61 -1.10
CA PRO A 72 -0.65 9.57 -2.18
C PRO A 72 0.55 9.19 -3.08
N LEU A 73 1.11 7.98 -2.91
CA LEU A 73 2.31 7.54 -3.60
C LEU A 73 1.98 6.94 -4.98
N ASN A 74 2.94 7.02 -5.91
CA ASN A 74 2.70 6.65 -7.31
C ASN A 74 2.29 5.18 -7.50
N ALA A 75 2.76 4.25 -6.66
CA ALA A 75 2.34 2.85 -6.78
C ALA A 75 0.81 2.66 -6.59
N TYR A 76 0.22 3.32 -5.59
CA TYR A 76 -1.22 3.27 -5.38
C TYR A 76 -1.98 4.04 -6.47
N ARG A 77 -1.51 5.25 -6.80
CA ARG A 77 -2.14 6.10 -7.82
C ARG A 77 -2.20 5.42 -9.18
N HIS A 78 -1.15 4.69 -9.55
CA HIS A 78 -1.13 3.88 -10.77
C HIS A 78 -2.12 2.72 -10.69
N ASN A 79 -2.19 2.02 -9.55
CA ASN A 79 -3.10 0.89 -9.36
C ASN A 79 -4.58 1.27 -9.51
N ILE A 80 -4.95 2.50 -9.14
CA ILE A 80 -6.32 3.02 -9.33
C ILE A 80 -6.53 3.75 -10.67
N GLY A 81 -5.54 3.72 -11.58
CA GLY A 81 -5.63 4.36 -12.89
C GLY A 81 -5.52 5.89 -12.88
N ALA A 82 -5.07 6.51 -11.79
CA ALA A 82 -4.96 7.97 -11.68
C ALA A 82 -3.71 8.55 -12.36
N ILE A 83 -2.67 7.73 -12.58
CA ILE A 83 -1.44 8.11 -13.30
C ILE A 83 -0.95 6.95 -14.18
N GLY A 84 -0.16 7.26 -15.20
CA GLY A 84 0.34 6.27 -16.17
C GLY A 84 1.60 5.51 -15.74
N SER A 85 2.21 5.81 -14.59
CA SER A 85 3.42 5.09 -14.13
C SER A 85 3.51 5.03 -12.61
N PRO A 86 3.88 3.87 -12.01
CA PRO A 86 4.10 3.74 -10.57
C PRO A 86 5.49 4.21 -10.11
N ARG A 87 6.34 4.67 -11.04
CA ARG A 87 7.75 4.98 -10.80
C ARG A 87 7.93 6.11 -9.79
N CYS A 88 8.97 5.99 -8.96
CA CYS A 88 9.39 7.05 -8.07
C CYS A 88 10.06 8.17 -8.86
N GLU A 89 9.49 9.36 -8.84
CA GLU A 89 10.04 10.56 -9.51
C GLU A 89 11.34 11.03 -8.87
N ALA A 90 11.54 10.73 -7.58
CA ALA A 90 12.68 11.20 -6.80
C ALA A 90 13.97 10.41 -7.03
N CYS A 91 13.89 9.09 -7.22
CA CYS A 91 15.07 8.23 -7.40
C CYS A 91 15.00 7.31 -8.63
N GLY A 92 13.86 7.25 -9.31
CA GLY A 92 13.68 6.41 -10.50
C GLY A 92 13.34 4.94 -10.24
N ALA A 93 13.15 4.52 -8.99
CA ALA A 93 12.73 3.15 -8.67
C ALA A 93 11.39 2.78 -9.32
N ALA A 94 11.24 1.53 -9.75
CA ALA A 94 10.10 1.06 -10.55
C ALA A 94 8.74 1.30 -9.88
N ASN A 95 8.64 1.12 -8.56
CA ASN A 95 7.41 1.33 -7.80
C ASN A 95 7.67 2.21 -6.57
N GLU A 96 7.01 3.37 -6.50
CA GLU A 96 6.98 4.22 -5.31
C GLU A 96 5.96 3.66 -4.30
N THR A 97 6.34 2.62 -3.56
CA THR A 97 5.51 2.04 -2.49
C THR A 97 5.70 2.79 -1.16
N ARG A 98 4.84 2.52 -0.17
CA ARG A 98 5.00 3.05 1.20
C ARG A 98 6.34 2.66 1.83
N ALA A 99 6.74 1.41 1.64
CA ALA A 99 8.04 0.91 2.10
C ALA A 99 9.17 1.63 1.38
N HIS A 100 9.06 1.77 0.06
CA HIS A 100 10.04 2.51 -0.72
C HIS A 100 10.20 3.95 -0.21
N TYR A 101 9.11 4.69 -0.06
CA TYR A 101 9.15 6.07 0.40
C TYR A 101 9.80 6.21 1.79
N VAL A 102 9.32 5.44 2.78
CA VAL A 102 9.74 5.60 4.19
C VAL A 102 11.09 4.96 4.48
N LEU A 103 11.45 3.85 3.83
CA LEU A 103 12.59 3.00 4.23
C LEU A 103 13.71 2.90 3.20
N GLU A 104 13.40 2.93 1.89
CA GLU A 104 14.38 2.47 0.87
C GLU A 104 14.86 3.59 -0.06
N CYS A 105 14.04 4.61 -0.32
CA CYS A 105 14.30 5.61 -1.34
C CYS A 105 15.57 6.41 -1.01
N PRO A 106 16.65 6.33 -1.80
CA PRO A 106 17.93 6.95 -1.46
C PRO A 106 17.83 8.48 -1.43
N ARG A 107 16.90 9.07 -2.19
CA ARG A 107 16.65 10.51 -2.16
C ARG A 107 16.25 11.02 -0.77
N TRP A 108 15.56 10.20 0.01
CA TRP A 108 15.03 10.59 1.32
C TRP A 108 15.90 10.12 2.49
N GLU A 109 17.01 9.45 2.22
CA GLU A 109 17.92 8.94 3.25
C GLU A 109 18.36 9.99 4.28
N PRO A 110 18.75 11.22 3.89
CA PRO A 110 19.20 12.23 4.84
C PRO A 110 18.14 12.60 5.89
N TYR A 111 16.85 12.44 5.57
CA TYR A 111 15.74 12.81 6.44
C TYR A 111 15.30 11.67 7.37
N ARG A 112 15.82 10.44 7.20
CA ARG A 112 15.43 9.27 8.01
C ARG A 112 16.08 9.23 9.38
N GLN A 113 17.18 9.94 9.59
CA GLN A 113 17.96 9.83 10.82
C GLN A 113 17.14 10.09 12.12
N PRO A 114 16.30 11.14 12.21
CA PRO A 114 15.45 11.34 13.39
C PRO A 114 14.45 10.19 13.61
N LEU A 115 13.90 9.64 12.52
CA LEU A 115 12.98 8.51 12.55
C LEU A 115 13.69 7.24 13.06
N HIS A 116 14.89 6.94 12.55
CA HIS A 116 15.70 5.81 13.01
C HIS A 116 16.11 5.92 14.49
N VAL A 117 16.45 7.13 14.95
CA VAL A 117 16.71 7.39 16.39
C VAL A 117 15.46 7.09 17.22
N ALA A 118 14.28 7.52 16.77
CA ALA A 118 13.04 7.25 17.47
C ALA A 118 12.67 5.76 17.49
N CYS A 119 12.87 5.03 16.38
CA CYS A 119 12.70 3.58 16.31
C CYS A 119 13.53 2.86 17.38
N ARG A 120 14.82 3.21 17.51
CA ARG A 120 15.70 2.64 18.55
C ARG A 120 15.20 2.92 19.96
N LYS A 121 14.69 4.12 20.22
CA LYS A 121 14.14 4.51 21.54
C LYS A 121 12.90 3.70 21.95
N VAL A 122 12.15 3.18 20.98
CA VAL A 122 10.96 2.34 21.26
C VAL A 122 11.25 0.84 21.16
N GLY A 123 12.53 0.44 21.05
CA GLY A 123 12.94 -0.96 20.99
C GLY A 123 12.81 -1.61 19.61
N LEU A 124 12.62 -0.81 18.54
CA LEU A 124 12.69 -1.33 17.17
C LEU A 124 14.15 -1.33 16.72
N PHE A 125 14.74 -2.52 16.66
CA PHE A 125 16.12 -2.76 16.22
C PHE A 125 16.15 -3.65 14.98
N GLY A 126 17.20 -3.51 14.16
CA GLY A 126 17.41 -4.37 12.99
C GLY A 126 16.52 -4.00 11.81
N SER A 127 15.94 -5.01 11.15
CA SER A 127 15.05 -4.86 9.99
C SER A 127 13.78 -4.12 10.37
N ILE A 128 13.76 -2.80 10.18
CA ILE A 128 12.60 -1.98 10.51
C ILE A 128 11.50 -2.26 9.48
N HIS A 129 10.42 -2.89 9.95
CA HIS A 129 9.21 -3.05 9.14
C HIS A 129 8.39 -1.75 9.12
N LEU A 130 7.70 -1.51 8.01
CA LEU A 130 6.88 -0.32 7.80
C LEU A 130 5.72 -0.21 8.82
N SER A 131 5.08 -1.33 9.16
CA SER A 131 3.86 -1.35 9.98
C SER A 131 4.06 -0.73 11.39
N PRO A 132 5.11 -1.08 12.15
CA PRO A 132 5.43 -0.41 13.41
C PRO A 132 5.59 1.12 13.31
N ILE A 133 6.24 1.62 12.25
CA ILE A 133 6.44 3.07 12.05
C ILE A 133 5.10 3.80 11.87
N LEU A 134 4.20 3.20 11.08
CA LEU A 134 2.90 3.80 10.77
C LEU A 134 1.88 3.66 11.92
N SER A 135 2.08 2.72 12.84
CA SER A 135 1.11 2.38 13.88
C SER A 135 1.49 2.90 15.27
N ASN A 136 2.77 3.00 15.59
CA ASN A 136 3.21 3.36 16.94
C ASN A 136 3.05 4.88 17.18
N PRO A 137 2.25 5.30 18.18
CA PRO A 137 1.99 6.71 18.45
C PRO A 137 3.26 7.53 18.75
N LYS A 138 4.29 6.91 19.35
CA LYS A 138 5.56 7.56 19.67
C LYS A 138 6.40 7.86 18.43
N LEU A 139 6.14 7.19 17.31
CA LEU A 139 6.86 7.37 16.04
C LEU A 139 6.17 8.35 15.08
N LEU A 140 4.91 8.69 15.32
CA LEU A 140 4.15 9.58 14.42
C LEU A 140 4.71 11.01 14.37
N GLY A 141 5.27 11.51 15.47
CA GLY A 141 5.95 12.81 15.48
C GLY A 141 7.20 12.83 14.60
N PRO A 142 8.17 11.92 14.83
CA PRO A 142 9.33 11.76 13.95
C PRO A 142 8.95 11.48 12.48
N LEU A 143 7.91 10.68 12.24
CA LEU A 143 7.41 10.42 10.89
C LEU A 143 6.81 11.68 10.24
N ALA A 144 6.10 12.51 11.01
CA ALA A 144 5.59 13.79 10.51
C ALA A 144 6.74 14.73 10.13
N GLY A 145 7.78 14.81 10.97
CA GLY A 145 8.99 15.57 10.65
C GLY A 145 9.69 15.07 9.38
N PHE A 146 9.75 13.74 9.19
CA PHE A 146 10.24 13.15 7.94
C PHE A 146 9.40 13.61 6.73
N VAL A 147 8.07 13.49 6.80
CA VAL A 147 7.15 13.90 5.72
C VAL A 147 7.27 15.39 5.40
N GLU A 148 7.42 16.26 6.40
CA GLU A 148 7.59 17.70 6.19
C GLU A 148 8.95 18.03 5.60
N ALA A 149 10.01 17.30 5.97
CA ALA A 149 11.37 17.52 5.49
C ALA A 149 11.57 17.06 4.04
N THR A 150 10.86 16.02 3.58
CA THR A 150 10.99 15.54 2.20
C THR A 150 10.35 16.47 1.18
N LYS A 151 9.39 17.31 1.57
CA LYS A 151 8.67 18.23 0.65
C LYS A 151 8.01 17.52 -0.55
N ARG A 152 7.83 16.20 -0.47
CA ARG A 152 7.30 15.36 -1.57
C ARG A 152 5.85 15.70 -1.94
N PHE A 153 5.08 16.16 -0.96
CA PHE A 153 3.63 16.41 -1.06
C PHE A 153 3.29 17.90 -0.87
N ASP A 154 4.28 18.78 -1.01
CA ASP A 154 4.06 20.20 -0.81
C ASP A 154 3.30 20.88 -1.94
#